data_AF-A0A7C2EMY0-F1
#
_entry.id   AF-A0A7C2EMY0-F1
#
_cell.length_a   1.000
_cell.length_b   1.000
_cell.length_c   1.000
_cell.angle_alpha   90.00
_cell.angle_beta   90.00
_cell.angle_gamma   90.00
#
_symmetry.space_group_name_H-M   'P 1'
#
loop_
_entity.id
_entity.type
_entity.pdbx_description
1 polymer ?
#
loop_
_entity_poly.entity_id
_entity_poly.type
_entity_poly.pdbx_seq_one_letter_code
_entity_poly.pdbx_strand_id
1 'polypeptide(L)'
;MRSLRIRKRRRLVPEVIQSSAMDCGPASLKCLLEGFHIPVNYGRLREACQTDVDGTSIDALEEVANRLGLEAEQIMLPVDHLLVREAQALPAVVVVRQPNGVAHFVVAWRLHHGLIQVMDPGIGRRWLSFRQLLDQLYEHVTAVPASTWREWAGSPDFFNVLSKRLARIGIDKKTTSRLKAEACSSEHWLPLAALDAAARMVDQIVRSGGIRSGRQAARLLSAFFRRACEQGEIDYNTIPADYWSVRPTAPGAYREEHLLFRGAVLVRVLGPRKSGLPAKGEGPDEAAHLDRLSPELAAALIEPGINPIRE
;
A
#
# COMPACT_ATOMS: atom_id res chain seq x y z
N MET A 1 -21.48 -24.28 -20.19
CA MET A 1 -20.54 -23.17 -19.89
C MET A 1 -20.57 -22.89 -18.39
N ARG A 2 -19.68 -23.52 -17.62
CA ARG A 2 -19.57 -23.27 -16.17
C ARG A 2 -18.86 -21.93 -15.99
N SER A 3 -19.57 -20.94 -15.45
CA SER A 3 -19.01 -19.68 -14.96
C SER A 3 -17.76 -19.97 -14.12
N LEU A 4 -16.59 -19.55 -14.60
CA LEU A 4 -15.33 -19.55 -13.86
C LEU A 4 -15.53 -18.70 -12.60
N ARG A 5 -15.86 -19.36 -11.48
CA ARG A 5 -15.84 -18.73 -10.16
C ARG A 5 -14.41 -18.24 -9.93
N ILE A 6 -14.20 -16.93 -10.02
CA ILE A 6 -12.98 -16.28 -9.53
C ILE A 6 -12.78 -16.79 -8.09
N ARG A 7 -11.75 -17.62 -7.87
CA ARG A 7 -11.47 -18.17 -6.55
C ARG A 7 -11.10 -17.00 -5.65
N LYS A 8 -11.99 -16.67 -4.69
CA LYS A 8 -11.72 -15.62 -3.70
C LYS A 8 -10.46 -15.97 -2.92
N ARG A 9 -9.57 -14.99 -2.71
CA ARG A 9 -8.38 -15.14 -1.86
C ARG A 9 -8.70 -15.76 -0.51
N ARG A 10 -7.75 -16.53 0.04
CA ARG A 10 -7.87 -17.20 1.34
C ARG A 10 -8.22 -16.21 2.46
N ARG A 11 -8.93 -16.70 3.48
CA ARG A 11 -9.25 -15.88 4.66
C ARG A 11 -8.00 -15.58 5.48
N LEU A 12 -7.26 -16.63 5.81
CA LEU A 12 -5.97 -16.54 6.48
C LEU A 12 -4.85 -16.47 5.45
N VAL A 13 -3.89 -15.60 5.70
CA VAL A 13 -2.63 -15.52 4.94
C VAL A 13 -1.90 -16.87 5.06
N PRO A 14 -1.43 -17.48 3.95
CA PRO A 14 -0.58 -18.66 4.01
C PRO A 14 0.67 -18.38 4.84
N GLU A 15 1.16 -19.42 5.52
CA GLU A 15 2.38 -19.30 6.31
C GLU A 15 3.56 -19.84 5.49
N VAL A 16 4.50 -18.96 5.16
CA VAL A 16 5.69 -19.27 4.37
C VAL A 16 6.91 -18.68 5.08
N ILE A 17 7.68 -19.53 5.75
CA ILE A 17 8.89 -19.13 6.46
C ILE A 17 10.07 -19.08 5.48
N GLN A 18 10.90 -18.04 5.58
CA GLN A 18 12.08 -17.90 4.74
C GLN A 18 13.16 -18.92 5.11
N SER A 19 13.85 -19.49 4.10
CA SER A 19 14.95 -20.43 4.35
C SER A 19 16.29 -19.75 4.63
N SER A 20 16.48 -18.51 4.18
CA SER A 20 17.66 -17.67 4.45
C SER A 20 17.24 -16.26 4.85
N ALA A 21 18.09 -15.52 5.56
CA ALA A 21 17.89 -14.12 5.94
C ALA A 21 17.54 -13.20 4.73
N MET A 22 18.07 -13.55 3.55
CA MET A 22 17.88 -12.78 2.31
C MET A 22 16.59 -13.16 1.54
N ASP A 23 15.87 -14.20 1.97
CA ASP A 23 14.73 -14.76 1.21
C ASP A 23 13.36 -14.19 1.62
N CYS A 24 13.32 -13.04 2.32
CA CYS A 24 12.05 -12.43 2.75
C CYS A 24 11.16 -12.01 1.57
N GLY A 25 11.75 -11.56 0.45
CA GLY A 25 11.04 -11.24 -0.80
C GLY A 25 10.36 -12.47 -1.43
N PRO A 26 11.12 -13.51 -1.82
CA PRO A 26 10.57 -14.74 -2.38
C PRO A 26 9.53 -15.41 -1.46
N ALA A 27 9.75 -15.41 -0.14
CA ALA A 27 8.79 -15.97 0.82
C ALA A 27 7.48 -15.16 0.86
N SER A 28 7.56 -13.84 0.84
CA SER A 28 6.41 -12.95 0.76
C SER A 28 5.62 -13.16 -0.53
N LEU A 29 6.32 -13.35 -1.65
CA LEU A 29 5.69 -13.59 -2.95
C LEU A 29 5.00 -14.95 -3.02
N LYS A 30 5.64 -16.03 -2.55
CA LYS A 30 5.01 -17.36 -2.43
C LYS A 30 3.76 -17.29 -1.55
N CYS A 31 3.83 -16.58 -0.42
CA CYS A 31 2.70 -16.34 0.46
C CYS A 31 1.52 -15.67 -0.28
N LEU A 32 1.78 -14.62 -1.07
CA LEU A 32 0.74 -13.97 -1.87
C LEU A 32 0.14 -14.93 -2.91
N LEU A 33 0.98 -15.59 -3.71
CA LEU A 33 0.56 -16.53 -4.75
C LEU A 33 -0.32 -17.65 -4.20
N GLU A 34 0.12 -18.31 -3.13
CA GLU A 34 -0.68 -19.37 -2.47
C GLU A 34 -1.97 -18.83 -1.84
N GLY A 35 -1.96 -17.57 -1.41
CA GLY A 35 -3.11 -16.84 -0.88
C GLY A 35 -4.20 -16.65 -1.93
N PHE A 36 -3.80 -16.56 -3.19
CA PHE A 36 -4.65 -16.54 -4.38
C PHE A 36 -4.79 -17.91 -5.08
N HIS A 37 -4.34 -18.98 -4.42
CA HIS A 37 -4.42 -20.36 -4.91
C HIS A 37 -3.56 -20.66 -6.15
N ILE A 38 -2.45 -19.93 -6.31
CA ILE A 38 -1.43 -20.18 -7.33
C ILE A 38 -0.27 -20.92 -6.65
N PRO A 39 -0.17 -22.25 -6.79
CA PRO A 39 0.92 -23.01 -6.18
C PRO A 39 2.23 -22.73 -6.92
N VAL A 40 3.30 -22.49 -6.17
CA VAL A 40 4.65 -22.30 -6.73
C VAL A 40 5.72 -23.02 -5.91
N ASN A 41 6.72 -23.59 -6.59
CA ASN A 41 7.92 -24.14 -5.96
C ASN A 41 8.77 -23.01 -5.37
N TYR A 42 9.16 -23.14 -4.10
CA TYR A 42 9.87 -22.08 -3.39
C TYR A 42 11.30 -21.88 -3.87
N GLY A 43 12.03 -22.97 -4.17
CA GLY A 43 13.41 -22.90 -4.66
C GLY A 43 13.49 -22.18 -6.01
N ARG A 44 12.61 -22.54 -6.93
CA ARG A 44 12.51 -21.88 -8.25
C ARG A 44 12.05 -20.43 -8.16
N LEU A 45 11.10 -20.14 -7.27
CA LEU A 45 10.69 -18.76 -7.04
C LEU A 45 11.83 -17.91 -6.49
N ARG A 46 12.66 -18.49 -5.60
CA ARG A 46 13.85 -17.83 -5.10
C ARG A 46 14.84 -17.55 -6.22
N GLU A 47 15.16 -18.52 -7.07
CA GLU A 47 16.03 -18.32 -8.24
C GLU A 47 15.51 -17.19 -9.14
N ALA A 48 14.20 -17.18 -9.43
CA ALA A 48 13.57 -16.15 -10.26
C ALA A 48 13.54 -14.75 -9.62
N CYS A 49 13.62 -14.65 -8.29
CA CYS A 49 13.64 -13.39 -7.54
C CYS A 49 15.07 -12.94 -7.18
N GLN A 50 16.10 -13.74 -7.43
CA GLN A 50 17.50 -13.46 -7.14
C GLN A 50 18.15 -12.63 -8.25
N THR A 51 17.65 -11.41 -8.47
CA THR A 51 18.13 -10.51 -9.53
C THR A 51 19.26 -9.57 -9.11
N ASP A 52 19.69 -9.55 -7.84
CA ASP A 52 20.73 -8.62 -7.37
C ASP A 52 21.60 -9.17 -6.21
N VAL A 53 22.75 -8.54 -5.97
CA VAL A 53 23.75 -8.88 -4.94
C VAL A 53 23.21 -8.62 -3.52
N ASP A 54 22.32 -7.64 -3.36
CA ASP A 54 21.77 -7.19 -2.08
C ASP A 54 20.41 -7.82 -1.70
N GLY A 55 19.90 -8.77 -2.51
CA GLY A 55 18.62 -9.45 -2.31
C GLY A 55 17.59 -9.16 -3.40
N THR A 56 16.29 -9.29 -3.07
CA THR A 56 15.20 -9.06 -4.03
C THR A 56 14.69 -7.62 -3.93
N SER A 57 14.63 -6.89 -5.04
CA SER A 57 14.05 -5.54 -5.09
C SER A 57 12.52 -5.57 -5.07
N ILE A 58 11.88 -4.48 -4.64
CA ILE A 58 10.42 -4.38 -4.65
C ILE A 58 9.84 -4.38 -6.08
N ASP A 59 10.58 -3.81 -7.04
CA ASP A 59 10.21 -3.81 -8.47
C ASP A 59 10.23 -5.25 -9.03
N ALA A 60 11.23 -6.07 -8.65
CA ALA A 60 11.30 -7.47 -9.04
C ALA A 60 10.12 -8.28 -8.48
N LEU A 61 9.65 -7.98 -7.26
CA LEU A 61 8.48 -8.64 -6.68
C LEU A 61 7.21 -8.33 -7.47
N GLU A 62 7.00 -7.07 -7.88
CA GLU A 62 5.87 -6.69 -8.72
C GLU A 62 5.93 -7.41 -10.08
N GLU A 63 7.08 -7.38 -10.73
CA GLU A 63 7.26 -8.00 -12.04
C GLU A 63 7.00 -9.51 -11.99
N VAL A 64 7.62 -10.21 -11.03
CA VAL A 64 7.46 -11.66 -10.89
C VAL A 64 6.03 -12.01 -10.49
N ALA A 65 5.39 -11.25 -9.59
CA ALA A 65 3.98 -11.46 -9.25
C ALA A 65 3.08 -11.38 -10.49
N ASN A 66 3.31 -10.38 -11.34
CA ASN A 66 2.57 -10.18 -12.59
C ASN A 66 2.80 -11.29 -13.61
N ARG A 67 4.05 -11.74 -13.76
CA ARG A 67 4.41 -12.87 -14.63
C ARG A 67 3.78 -14.18 -14.15
N LEU A 68 3.66 -14.37 -12.83
CA LEU A 68 3.03 -15.54 -12.20
C LEU A 68 1.51 -15.40 -12.01
N GLY A 69 0.85 -14.52 -12.77
CA GLY A 69 -0.61 -14.49 -12.88
C GLY A 69 -1.35 -13.69 -11.80
N LEU A 70 -0.67 -12.90 -10.99
CA LEU A 70 -1.30 -11.86 -10.17
C LEU A 70 -1.47 -10.55 -10.96
N GLU A 71 -2.42 -9.74 -10.55
CA GLU A 71 -2.54 -8.33 -10.92
C GLU A 71 -1.95 -7.53 -9.76
N ALA A 72 -0.66 -7.22 -9.86
CA ALA A 72 0.12 -6.56 -8.82
C ALA A 72 0.55 -5.17 -9.28
N GLU A 73 0.55 -4.20 -8.36
CA GLU A 73 0.90 -2.81 -8.62
C GLU A 73 1.77 -2.27 -7.49
N GLN A 74 2.94 -1.73 -7.83
CA GLN A 74 3.74 -0.93 -6.91
C GLN A 74 3.15 0.47 -6.78
N ILE A 75 2.83 0.84 -5.54
CA ILE A 75 2.29 2.17 -5.23
C ILE A 75 2.97 2.72 -3.98
N MET A 76 2.90 4.04 -3.83
CA MET A 76 3.29 4.72 -2.60
C MET A 76 2.07 5.45 -2.01
N LEU A 77 1.81 5.25 -0.73
CA LEU A 77 0.71 5.87 0.00
C LEU A 77 1.21 6.48 1.30
N PRO A 78 0.57 7.55 1.84
CA PRO A 78 0.81 7.93 3.23
C PRO A 78 0.64 6.72 4.14
N VAL A 79 1.54 6.53 5.09
CA VAL A 79 1.60 5.29 5.91
C VAL A 79 0.25 4.96 6.55
N ASP A 80 -0.49 5.97 6.99
CA ASP A 80 -1.76 5.82 7.66
C ASP A 80 -2.95 5.53 6.71
N HIS A 81 -2.76 5.68 5.39
CA HIS A 81 -3.75 5.29 4.38
C HIS A 81 -3.80 3.77 4.17
N LEU A 82 -2.69 3.05 4.42
CA LEU A 82 -2.59 1.60 4.27
C LEU A 82 -3.70 0.83 4.99
N LEU A 83 -4.17 1.37 6.12
CA LEU A 83 -5.15 0.74 7.02
C LEU A 83 -6.59 1.22 6.81
N VAL A 84 -6.82 2.09 5.82
CA VAL A 84 -8.15 2.54 5.41
C VAL A 84 -8.62 1.67 4.25
N ARG A 85 -9.78 1.01 4.40
CA ARG A 85 -10.28 0.03 3.41
C ARG A 85 -10.44 0.63 2.01
N GLU A 86 -10.82 1.89 1.95
CA GLU A 86 -11.05 2.65 0.74
C GLU A 86 -9.77 2.93 -0.04
N ALA A 87 -8.59 2.81 0.57
CA ALA A 87 -7.31 2.87 -0.14
C ALA A 87 -7.06 1.62 -1.00
N GLN A 88 -7.82 0.54 -0.77
CA GLN A 88 -7.69 -0.75 -1.47
C GLN A 88 -6.25 -1.29 -1.50
N ALA A 89 -5.48 -0.99 -0.45
CA ALA A 89 -4.07 -1.31 -0.39
C ALA A 89 -3.77 -2.79 -0.08
N LEU A 90 -4.78 -3.59 0.30
CA LEU A 90 -4.57 -4.95 0.83
C LEU A 90 -5.25 -6.06 -0.01
N PRO A 91 -4.55 -7.19 -0.24
CA PRO A 91 -3.28 -7.57 0.35
C PRO A 91 -2.09 -6.93 -0.36
N ALA A 92 -1.00 -6.73 0.37
CA ALA A 92 0.23 -6.17 -0.20
C ALA A 92 1.48 -6.72 0.46
N VAL A 93 2.58 -6.76 -0.30
CA VAL A 93 3.92 -6.74 0.28
C VAL A 93 4.21 -5.32 0.74
N VAL A 94 4.63 -5.16 1.99
CA VAL A 94 5.05 -3.87 2.57
C VAL A 94 6.46 -4.01 3.12
N VAL A 95 7.18 -2.89 3.17
CA VAL A 95 8.52 -2.83 3.76
C VAL A 95 8.39 -2.39 5.22
N VAL A 96 9.01 -3.13 6.13
CA VAL A 96 9.15 -2.78 7.54
C VAL A 96 10.62 -2.63 7.92
N ARG A 97 10.90 -1.89 8.99
CA ARG A 97 12.23 -1.83 9.61
C ARG A 97 12.28 -2.83 10.76
N GLN A 98 13.20 -3.78 10.67
CA GLN A 98 13.51 -4.68 11.78
C GLN A 98 14.21 -3.93 12.93
N PRO A 99 14.26 -4.49 14.16
CA PRO A 99 14.94 -3.85 15.30
C PRO A 99 16.43 -3.53 15.07
N ASN A 100 17.10 -4.26 14.17
CA ASN A 100 18.48 -4.02 13.74
C ASN A 100 18.61 -2.90 12.69
N GLY A 101 17.51 -2.26 12.28
CA GLY A 101 17.46 -1.20 11.28
C GLY A 101 17.36 -1.68 9.82
N VAL A 102 17.45 -2.98 9.58
CA VAL A 102 17.42 -3.57 8.23
C VAL A 102 16.00 -3.59 7.67
N ALA A 103 15.86 -3.28 6.37
CA ALA A 103 14.58 -3.37 5.67
C ALA A 103 14.17 -4.83 5.48
N HIS A 104 12.89 -5.13 5.67
CA HIS A 104 12.35 -6.49 5.59
C HIS A 104 10.97 -6.48 4.93
N PHE A 105 10.74 -7.44 4.04
CA PHE A 105 9.42 -7.59 3.41
C PHE A 105 8.49 -8.43 4.27
N VAL A 106 7.28 -7.93 4.47
CA VAL A 106 6.17 -8.67 5.10
C VAL A 106 4.90 -8.53 4.28
N VAL A 107 3.98 -9.49 4.40
CA VAL A 107 2.70 -9.43 3.69
C VAL A 107 1.61 -8.92 4.63
N ALA A 108 1.13 -7.71 4.38
CA ALA A 108 -0.08 -7.19 4.99
C ALA A 108 -1.30 -7.77 4.26
N TRP A 109 -2.05 -8.66 4.90
CA TRP A 109 -3.04 -9.48 4.21
C TRP A 109 -4.47 -8.96 4.30
N ARG A 110 -4.98 -8.81 5.53
CA ARG A 110 -6.40 -8.52 5.77
C ARG A 110 -6.62 -7.77 7.08
N LEU A 111 -7.56 -6.81 7.07
CA LEU A 111 -8.03 -6.13 8.28
C LEU A 111 -9.09 -6.94 9.02
N HIS A 112 -8.95 -7.06 10.34
CA HIS A 112 -9.83 -7.74 11.28
C HIS A 112 -10.08 -6.86 12.50
N HIS A 113 -11.23 -6.18 12.56
CA HIS A 113 -11.69 -5.39 13.73
C HIS A 113 -10.58 -4.74 14.60
N GLY A 114 -9.84 -3.77 14.03
CA GLY A 114 -8.77 -3.05 14.74
C GLY A 114 -7.39 -3.73 14.73
N LEU A 115 -7.33 -4.95 14.20
CA LEU A 115 -6.11 -5.71 13.93
C LEU A 115 -5.90 -5.90 12.42
N ILE A 116 -4.68 -6.21 12.04
CA ILE A 116 -4.29 -6.61 10.69
C ILE A 116 -3.56 -7.95 10.74
N GLN A 117 -3.87 -8.83 9.80
CA GLN A 117 -3.12 -10.05 9.57
C GLN A 117 -1.86 -9.72 8.80
N VAL A 118 -0.71 -10.08 9.35
CA VAL A 118 0.59 -9.94 8.71
C VAL A 118 1.23 -11.31 8.61
N MET A 119 1.79 -11.66 7.46
CA MET A 119 2.73 -12.76 7.35
C MET A 119 4.14 -12.17 7.32
N ASP A 120 4.91 -12.49 8.36
CA ASP A 120 6.30 -12.10 8.48
C ASP A 120 7.17 -13.32 8.14
N PRO A 121 7.92 -13.33 7.04
CA PRO A 121 8.70 -14.51 6.65
C PRO A 121 9.72 -15.00 7.70
N GLY A 122 10.16 -14.13 8.60
CA GLY A 122 11.11 -14.50 9.67
C GLY A 122 10.44 -15.04 10.95
N ILE A 123 9.13 -14.84 11.12
CA ILE A 123 8.42 -15.14 12.38
C ILE A 123 7.20 -16.06 12.16
N GLY A 124 6.54 -15.94 11.03
CA GLY A 124 5.26 -16.59 10.73
C GLY A 124 4.09 -15.61 10.73
N ARG A 125 2.88 -16.18 10.80
CA ARG A 125 1.63 -15.40 10.78
C ARG A 125 1.43 -14.66 12.10
N ARG A 126 1.14 -13.36 12.01
CA ARG A 126 0.93 -12.46 13.15
C ARG A 126 -0.38 -11.69 13.03
N TRP A 127 -0.90 -11.29 14.18
CA TRP A 127 -2.01 -10.35 14.32
C TRP A 127 -1.50 -9.10 15.02
N LEU A 128 -1.39 -8.00 14.28
CA LEU A 128 -0.89 -6.74 14.82
C LEU A 128 -2.03 -5.75 14.99
N SER A 129 -1.98 -4.93 16.04
CA SER A 129 -2.76 -3.70 16.06
C SER A 129 -2.30 -2.77 14.94
N PHE A 130 -3.19 -1.86 14.53
CA PHE A 130 -2.87 -0.86 13.52
C PHE A 130 -1.63 -0.03 13.91
N ARG A 131 -1.53 0.36 15.17
CA ARG A 131 -0.38 1.11 15.69
C ARG A 131 0.91 0.29 15.56
N GLN A 132 0.91 -0.97 15.98
CA GLN A 132 2.10 -1.82 15.89
C GLN A 132 2.62 -1.98 14.47
N LEU A 133 1.73 -2.10 13.46
CA LEU A 133 2.19 -2.16 12.07
C LEU A 133 2.72 -0.80 11.61
N LEU A 134 2.00 0.30 11.85
CA LEU A 134 2.42 1.63 11.41
C LEU A 134 3.80 2.02 11.99
N ASP A 135 4.05 1.69 13.26
CA ASP A 135 5.33 1.95 13.94
C ASP A 135 6.50 1.13 13.35
N GLN A 136 6.21 0.03 12.65
CA GLN A 136 7.20 -0.83 11.99
C GLN A 136 7.43 -0.48 10.52
N LEU A 137 6.50 0.23 9.86
CA LEU A 137 6.61 0.51 8.43
C LEU A 137 7.86 1.31 8.11
N TYR A 138 8.56 0.89 7.06
CA TYR A 138 9.60 1.71 6.47
C TYR A 138 8.95 2.90 5.78
N GLU A 139 9.23 4.08 6.29
CA GLU A 139 8.77 5.31 5.68
C GLU A 139 9.81 5.84 4.70
N HIS A 140 9.38 6.00 3.46
CA HIS A 140 10.16 6.52 2.36
C HIS A 140 9.78 7.99 2.11
N VAL A 141 10.76 8.77 1.70
CA VAL A 141 10.58 10.16 1.25
C VAL A 141 11.15 10.27 -0.15
N THR A 142 10.34 10.73 -1.10
CA THR A 142 10.75 10.91 -2.49
C THR A 142 10.23 12.23 -3.04
N ALA A 143 10.96 12.82 -4.00
CA ALA A 143 10.50 14.01 -4.70
C ALA A 143 9.56 13.59 -5.84
N VAL A 144 8.38 14.22 -5.91
CA VAL A 144 7.39 14.01 -6.97
C VAL A 144 7.00 15.35 -7.59
N PRO A 145 6.67 15.41 -8.90
CA PRO A 145 6.13 16.63 -9.48
C PRO A 145 4.85 17.07 -8.75
N ALA A 146 4.75 18.35 -8.42
CA ALA A 146 3.60 18.89 -7.69
C ALA A 146 2.28 18.68 -8.46
N SER A 147 2.33 18.76 -9.79
CA SER A 147 1.21 18.48 -10.69
C SER A 147 0.71 17.03 -10.59
N THR A 148 1.62 16.06 -10.63
CA THR A 148 1.30 14.63 -10.48
C THR A 148 0.66 14.35 -9.11
N TRP A 149 1.22 14.92 -8.04
CA TRP A 149 0.62 14.78 -6.72
C TRP A 149 -0.77 15.44 -6.64
N ARG A 150 -0.93 16.63 -7.24
CA ARG A 150 -2.20 17.36 -7.29
C ARG A 150 -3.30 16.59 -8.02
N GLU A 151 -2.95 15.94 -9.13
CA GLU A 151 -3.86 15.08 -9.89
C GLU A 151 -4.30 13.88 -9.04
N TRP A 152 -3.34 13.17 -8.45
CA TRP A 152 -3.61 12.03 -7.58
C TRP A 152 -4.44 12.40 -6.35
N ALA A 153 -4.10 13.48 -5.65
CA ALA A 153 -4.85 13.95 -4.48
C ALA A 153 -6.28 14.40 -4.85
N GLY A 154 -6.50 14.82 -6.10
CA GLY A 154 -7.83 15.14 -6.65
C GLY A 154 -8.68 13.91 -6.99
N SER A 155 -8.05 12.74 -7.14
CA SER A 155 -8.68 11.51 -7.60
C SER A 155 -9.72 10.95 -6.61
N PRO A 156 -10.64 10.09 -7.07
CA PRO A 156 -11.52 9.33 -6.19
C PRO A 156 -10.76 8.49 -5.16
N ASP A 157 -9.62 7.91 -5.52
CA ASP A 157 -8.84 7.00 -4.67
C ASP A 157 -8.36 7.70 -3.40
N PHE A 158 -7.76 8.88 -3.56
CA PHE A 158 -7.35 9.68 -2.41
C PHE A 158 -8.55 10.19 -1.61
N PHE A 159 -9.54 10.78 -2.29
CA PHE A 159 -10.66 11.41 -1.61
C PHE A 159 -11.57 10.43 -0.87
N ASN A 160 -11.67 9.18 -1.32
CA ASN A 160 -12.42 8.16 -0.60
C ASN A 160 -11.78 7.87 0.77
N VAL A 161 -10.44 7.83 0.84
CA VAL A 161 -9.69 7.69 2.08
C VAL A 161 -9.89 8.90 2.99
N LEU A 162 -9.72 10.11 2.46
CA LEU A 162 -9.93 11.35 3.21
C LEU A 162 -11.37 11.45 3.74
N SER A 163 -12.36 11.16 2.91
CA SER A 163 -13.79 11.17 3.29
C SER A 163 -14.08 10.24 4.46
N LYS A 164 -13.40 9.09 4.55
CA LYS A 164 -13.57 8.14 5.64
C LYS A 164 -12.96 8.64 6.94
N ARG A 165 -11.82 9.33 6.86
CA ARG A 165 -11.24 10.03 8.01
C ARG A 165 -12.17 11.14 8.51
N LEU A 166 -12.69 11.97 7.60
CA LEU A 166 -13.65 13.03 7.94
C LEU A 166 -14.91 12.47 8.59
N ALA A 167 -15.45 11.36 8.07
CA ALA A 167 -16.59 10.66 8.67
C ALA A 167 -16.29 10.14 10.09
N ARG A 168 -15.07 9.64 10.36
CA ARG A 168 -14.66 9.14 11.69
C ARG A 168 -14.68 10.24 12.75
N ILE A 169 -14.35 11.47 12.38
CA ILE A 169 -14.43 12.64 13.27
C ILE A 169 -15.82 13.31 13.25
N GLY A 170 -16.83 12.66 12.66
CA GLY A 170 -18.23 13.06 12.69
C GLY A 170 -18.61 14.15 11.68
N ILE A 171 -17.78 14.41 10.67
CA ILE A 171 -18.10 15.38 9.61
C ILE A 171 -19.09 14.73 8.63
N ASP A 172 -20.19 15.42 8.39
CA ASP A 172 -21.24 14.94 7.50
C ASP A 172 -20.84 15.00 6.01
N LYS A 173 -21.56 14.26 5.17
CA LYS A 173 -21.30 14.17 3.73
C LYS A 173 -21.41 15.51 3.01
N LYS A 174 -22.35 16.38 3.41
CA LYS A 174 -22.56 17.70 2.77
C LYS A 174 -21.36 18.61 3.03
N THR A 175 -20.88 18.65 4.27
CA THR A 175 -19.68 19.38 4.66
C THR A 175 -18.44 18.82 3.96
N THR A 176 -18.31 17.48 3.89
CA THR A 176 -17.22 16.81 3.16
C THR A 176 -17.19 17.19 1.69
N SER A 177 -18.33 17.13 0.98
CA SER A 177 -18.42 17.52 -0.42
C SER A 177 -18.07 18.99 -0.66
N ARG A 178 -18.48 19.89 0.24
CA ARG A 178 -18.12 21.31 0.16
C ARG A 178 -16.62 21.52 0.33
N LEU A 179 -15.99 20.88 1.32
CA LEU A 179 -14.55 20.96 1.55
C LEU A 179 -13.75 20.41 0.36
N LYS A 180 -14.21 19.29 -0.23
CA LYS A 180 -13.64 18.75 -1.47
C LYS A 180 -13.72 19.78 -2.61
N ALA A 181 -14.89 20.37 -2.84
CA ALA A 181 -15.07 21.35 -3.91
C ALA A 181 -14.18 22.60 -3.70
N GLU A 182 -14.09 23.08 -2.46
CA GLU A 182 -13.23 24.20 -2.05
C GLU A 182 -11.74 23.89 -2.28
N ALA A 183 -11.27 22.69 -1.90
CA ALA A 183 -9.87 22.31 -2.11
C ALA A 183 -9.55 22.03 -3.59
N CYS A 184 -10.51 21.51 -4.37
CA CYS A 184 -10.32 21.23 -5.79
C CYS A 184 -10.47 22.46 -6.70
N SER A 185 -10.95 23.60 -6.20
CA SER A 185 -11.16 24.80 -7.04
C SER A 185 -9.87 25.48 -7.49
N SER A 186 -8.75 25.16 -6.84
CA SER A 186 -7.41 25.63 -7.23
C SER A 186 -6.67 24.54 -8.01
N GLU A 187 -5.93 24.95 -9.04
CA GLU A 187 -4.98 24.07 -9.74
C GLU A 187 -3.71 23.82 -8.91
N HIS A 188 -3.49 24.60 -7.84
CA HIS A 188 -2.36 24.43 -6.93
C HIS A 188 -2.53 23.19 -6.03
N TRP A 189 -1.42 22.57 -5.64
CA TRP A 189 -1.39 21.39 -4.75
C TRP A 189 -1.79 21.71 -3.31
N LEU A 190 -1.41 22.90 -2.82
CA LEU A 190 -1.52 23.27 -1.40
C LEU A 190 -2.91 23.05 -0.77
N PRO A 191 -4.05 23.44 -1.39
CA PRO A 191 -5.34 23.28 -0.73
C PRO A 191 -5.72 21.82 -0.44
N LEU A 192 -5.38 20.88 -1.32
CA LEU A 192 -5.60 19.45 -1.06
C LEU A 192 -4.69 18.95 0.07
N ALA A 193 -3.43 19.39 0.08
CA ALA A 193 -2.46 19.00 1.09
C ALA A 193 -2.87 19.54 2.47
N ALA A 194 -3.34 20.80 2.51
CA ALA A 194 -3.82 21.47 3.70
C ALA A 194 -5.08 20.79 4.27
N LEU A 195 -6.05 20.42 3.40
CA LEU A 195 -7.26 19.72 3.84
C LEU A 195 -6.92 18.35 4.45
N ASP A 196 -6.02 17.60 3.81
CA ASP A 196 -5.55 16.29 4.29
C ASP A 196 -4.76 16.41 5.61
N ALA A 197 -3.85 17.37 5.72
CA ALA A 197 -3.09 17.65 6.93
C ALA A 197 -3.98 18.11 8.09
N ALA A 198 -4.93 19.02 7.83
CA ALA A 198 -5.92 19.45 8.81
C ALA A 198 -6.79 18.28 9.29
N ALA A 199 -7.16 17.37 8.39
CA ALA A 199 -7.91 16.17 8.74
C ALA A 199 -7.11 15.22 9.66
N ARG A 200 -5.81 15.04 9.43
CA ARG A 200 -4.95 14.26 10.34
C ARG A 200 -4.81 14.92 11.71
N MET A 201 -4.56 16.23 11.73
CA MET A 201 -4.43 16.99 12.98
C MET A 201 -5.71 16.95 13.82
N VAL A 202 -6.86 17.26 13.22
CA VAL A 202 -8.14 17.27 13.92
C VAL A 202 -8.53 15.87 14.40
N ASP A 203 -8.27 14.83 13.61
CA ASP A 203 -8.46 13.44 14.06
C ASP A 203 -7.64 13.11 15.31
N GLN A 204 -6.39 13.56 15.38
CA GLN A 204 -5.55 13.35 16.57
C GLN A 204 -6.06 14.13 17.79
N ILE A 205 -6.55 15.36 17.62
CA ILE A 205 -7.15 16.15 18.70
C ILE A 205 -8.45 15.50 19.21
N VAL A 206 -9.29 14.99 18.31
CA VAL A 206 -10.52 14.26 18.69
C VAL A 206 -10.17 12.98 19.45
N ARG A 207 -9.19 12.20 18.97
CA ARG A 207 -8.78 10.93 19.59
C ARG A 207 -8.11 11.10 20.95
N SER A 208 -7.44 12.23 21.18
CA SER A 208 -6.87 12.59 22.48
C SER A 208 -7.89 13.21 23.44
N GLY A 209 -9.13 13.45 23.01
CA GLY A 209 -10.19 14.03 23.82
C GLY A 209 -10.14 15.56 23.95
N GLY A 210 -9.28 16.24 23.18
CA GLY A 210 -9.15 17.70 23.22
C GLY A 210 -10.39 18.45 22.70
N ILE A 211 -11.16 17.83 21.79
CA ILE A 211 -12.44 18.35 21.28
C ILE A 211 -13.43 17.21 21.02
N ARG A 212 -14.72 17.55 20.93
CA ARG A 212 -15.77 16.61 20.52
C ARG A 212 -15.80 16.40 19.01
N SER A 213 -16.11 15.18 18.59
CA SER A 213 -16.43 14.89 17.18
C SER A 213 -17.70 15.61 16.72
N GLY A 214 -17.93 15.66 15.41
CA GLY A 214 -19.09 16.33 14.81
C GLY A 214 -18.85 17.82 14.60
N ARG A 215 -19.77 18.66 15.09
CA ARG A 215 -19.77 20.11 14.79
C ARG A 215 -18.50 20.85 15.24
N GLN A 216 -17.91 20.47 16.38
CA GLN A 216 -16.69 21.11 16.88
C GLN A 216 -15.48 20.75 16.00
N ALA A 217 -15.30 19.47 15.70
CA ALA A 217 -14.29 18.98 14.76
C ALA A 217 -14.44 19.62 13.36
N ALA A 218 -15.66 19.71 12.82
CA ALA A 218 -15.92 20.31 11.52
C ALA A 218 -15.51 21.80 11.44
N ARG A 219 -15.82 22.57 12.49
CA ARG A 219 -15.44 23.99 12.60
C ARG A 219 -13.93 24.15 12.68
N LEU A 220 -13.26 23.37 13.54
CA LEU A 220 -11.81 23.45 13.70
C LEU A 220 -11.09 23.05 12.40
N LEU A 221 -11.54 21.97 11.75
CA LEU A 221 -10.98 21.54 10.46
C LEU A 221 -11.11 22.62 9.39
N SER A 222 -12.28 23.24 9.28
CA SER A 222 -12.50 24.33 8.31
C SER A 222 -11.63 25.56 8.60
N ALA A 223 -11.40 25.87 9.89
CA ALA A 223 -10.55 26.97 10.31
C ALA A 223 -9.07 26.70 9.96
N PHE A 224 -8.53 25.53 10.31
CA PHE A 224 -7.15 25.17 9.97
C PHE A 224 -6.94 25.07 8.47
N PHE A 225 -7.87 24.43 7.74
CA PHE A 225 -7.78 24.32 6.29
C PHE A 225 -7.71 25.69 5.61
N ARG A 226 -8.63 26.61 5.93
CA ARG A 226 -8.65 27.95 5.30
C ARG A 226 -7.43 28.77 5.66
N ARG A 227 -7.05 28.78 6.95
CA ARG A 227 -5.87 29.50 7.41
C ARG A 227 -4.58 28.99 6.75
N ALA A 228 -4.44 27.68 6.59
CA ALA A 228 -3.30 27.08 5.89
C ALA A 228 -3.26 27.41 4.39
N CYS A 229 -4.35 27.90 3.80
CA CYS A 229 -4.41 28.33 2.40
C CYS A 229 -4.21 29.85 2.22
N GLU A 230 -4.24 30.67 3.28
CA GLU A 230 -4.25 32.14 3.18
C GLU A 230 -2.96 32.72 2.57
N GLN A 231 -1.81 32.13 2.89
CA GLN A 231 -0.50 32.67 2.50
C GLN A 231 0.05 32.12 1.18
N GLY A 232 -0.60 31.11 0.59
CA GLY A 232 -0.09 30.42 -0.61
C GLY A 232 1.12 29.51 -0.37
N GLU A 233 1.63 29.45 0.86
CA GLU A 233 2.72 28.56 1.31
C GLU A 233 2.32 27.81 2.58
N ILE A 234 3.08 26.76 2.95
CA ILE A 234 2.81 26.00 4.18
C ILE A 234 3.11 26.86 5.42
N ASP A 235 2.10 27.11 6.23
CA ASP A 235 2.25 27.66 7.58
C ASP A 235 2.31 26.55 8.64
N TYR A 236 3.53 26.21 9.07
CA TYR A 236 3.77 25.20 10.11
C TYR A 236 3.27 25.61 11.51
N ASN A 237 2.97 26.90 11.74
CA ASN A 237 2.36 27.35 12.99
C ASN A 237 0.85 27.02 13.03
N THR A 238 0.20 26.97 11.87
CA THR A 238 -1.20 26.58 11.75
C THR A 238 -1.37 25.07 11.79
N ILE A 239 -0.57 24.33 11.00
CA ILE A 239 -0.57 22.86 10.99
C ILE A 239 0.87 22.36 11.12
N PRO A 240 1.24 21.69 12.23
CA PRO A 240 2.58 21.17 12.43
C PRO A 240 3.03 20.23 11.31
N ALA A 241 4.34 20.23 11.04
CA ALA A 241 4.95 19.57 9.90
C ALA A 241 4.57 18.08 9.78
N ASP A 242 4.42 17.37 10.90
CA ASP A 242 4.16 15.92 10.94
C ASP A 242 2.80 15.50 10.37
N TYR A 243 1.86 16.43 10.20
CA TYR A 243 0.54 16.14 9.62
C TYR A 243 0.52 16.19 8.09
N TRP A 244 1.56 16.77 7.48
CA TRP A 244 1.68 16.94 6.05
C TRP A 244 2.27 15.69 5.39
N SER A 245 1.54 15.11 4.45
CA SER A 245 2.02 13.98 3.61
C SER A 245 2.98 14.45 2.52
N VAL A 246 2.91 15.72 2.12
CA VAL A 246 3.80 16.39 1.18
C VAL A 246 4.30 17.73 1.72
N ARG A 247 5.52 18.10 1.34
CA ARG A 247 6.12 19.42 1.63
C ARG A 247 6.86 19.92 0.38
N PRO A 248 6.99 21.24 0.16
CA PRO A 248 7.75 21.75 -0.97
C PRO A 248 9.24 21.34 -0.87
N THR A 249 9.87 21.08 -2.01
CA THR A 249 11.33 20.95 -2.08
C THR A 249 12.00 22.31 -1.90
N ALA A 250 13.31 22.33 -1.68
CA ALA A 250 14.06 23.59 -1.66
C ALA A 250 13.89 24.36 -2.99
N PRO A 251 13.78 25.71 -2.97
CA PRO A 251 13.68 26.50 -4.19
C PRO A 251 14.84 26.22 -5.14
N GLY A 252 14.54 26.01 -6.43
CA GLY A 252 15.54 25.75 -7.47
C GLY A 252 16.15 24.34 -7.47
N ALA A 253 15.72 23.43 -6.58
CA ALA A 253 16.21 22.04 -6.59
C ALA A 253 15.79 21.26 -7.86
N TYR A 254 14.68 21.64 -8.48
CA TYR A 254 14.14 21.04 -9.69
C TYR A 254 13.70 22.13 -10.67
N ARG A 255 13.67 21.79 -11.98
CA ARG A 255 13.22 22.70 -13.04
C ARG A 255 11.74 23.06 -12.91
N GLU A 256 10.94 22.10 -12.47
CA GLU A 256 9.51 22.23 -12.19
C GLU A 256 9.27 22.09 -10.69
N GLU A 257 8.14 22.59 -10.20
CA GLU A 257 7.80 22.47 -8.77
C GLU A 257 7.66 21.00 -8.36
N HIS A 258 8.41 20.61 -7.34
CA HIS A 258 8.39 19.26 -6.76
C HIS A 258 8.02 19.31 -5.28
N LEU A 259 7.43 18.21 -4.81
CA LEU A 259 7.07 17.99 -3.43
C LEU A 259 7.83 16.79 -2.89
N LEU A 260 8.35 16.89 -1.67
CA LEU A 260 8.79 15.75 -0.88
C LEU A 260 7.55 15.02 -0.36
N PHE A 261 7.26 13.86 -0.95
CA PHE A 261 6.18 12.98 -0.55
C PHE A 261 6.68 11.90 0.42
N ARG A 262 6.00 11.78 1.57
CA ARG A 262 6.32 10.84 2.65
C ARG A 262 5.26 9.75 2.74
N GLY A 263 5.68 8.49 2.72
CA GLY A 263 4.76 7.36 2.70
C GLY A 263 5.44 5.99 2.76
N ALA A 264 4.63 4.94 2.71
CA ALA A 264 5.10 3.56 2.54
C ALA A 264 5.03 3.17 1.07
N VAL A 265 6.09 2.51 0.59
CA VAL A 265 6.07 1.81 -0.71
C VAL A 265 5.55 0.39 -0.48
N LEU A 266 4.66 -0.06 -1.35
CA LEU A 266 4.05 -1.38 -1.27
C LEU A 266 3.76 -1.94 -2.66
N VAL A 267 3.69 -3.26 -2.77
CA VAL A 267 3.15 -3.96 -3.93
C VAL A 267 1.79 -4.52 -3.54
N ARG A 268 0.71 -3.84 -3.96
CA ARG A 268 -0.66 -4.31 -3.73
C ARG A 268 -1.06 -5.35 -4.77
N VAL A 269 -1.93 -6.28 -4.40
CA VAL A 269 -2.49 -7.29 -5.30
C VAL A 269 -3.99 -7.10 -5.45
N LEU A 270 -4.45 -6.78 -6.64
CA LEU A 270 -5.87 -6.57 -6.94
C LEU A 270 -6.64 -7.90 -7.10
N GLY A 271 -5.93 -8.95 -7.51
CA GLY A 271 -6.45 -10.29 -7.67
C GLY A 271 -5.59 -11.13 -8.60
N PRO A 272 -6.06 -12.31 -9.02
CA PRO A 272 -5.50 -13.03 -10.15
C PRO A 272 -5.80 -12.26 -11.45
N ARG A 273 -4.85 -12.24 -12.41
CA ARG A 273 -5.07 -11.66 -13.74
C ARG A 273 -6.22 -12.35 -14.45
N LYS A 274 -7.10 -11.55 -15.07
CA LYS A 274 -8.27 -12.04 -15.84
C LYS A 274 -7.90 -12.89 -17.06
N SER A 275 -6.70 -12.70 -17.62
CA SER A 275 -6.17 -13.51 -18.72
C SER A 275 -5.68 -14.90 -18.28
N GLY A 276 -5.73 -15.22 -16.98
CA GLY A 276 -5.49 -16.55 -16.44
C GLY A 276 -4.04 -17.04 -16.60
N LEU A 277 -3.47 -17.58 -15.52
CA LEU A 277 -2.68 -18.79 -15.71
C LEU A 277 -3.71 -19.87 -16.10
N PRO A 278 -3.57 -20.53 -17.25
CA PRO A 278 -4.48 -21.62 -17.59
C PRO A 278 -4.47 -22.67 -16.49
N ALA A 279 -5.64 -23.25 -16.25
CA ALA A 279 -5.75 -24.34 -15.30
C ALA A 279 -4.90 -25.51 -15.81
N LYS A 280 -4.06 -26.11 -14.94
CA LYS A 280 -3.22 -27.27 -15.29
C LYS A 280 -3.97 -28.25 -16.18
N GLY A 281 -3.58 -28.35 -17.45
CA GLY A 281 -4.11 -29.33 -18.41
C GLY A 281 -5.14 -28.82 -19.42
N GLU A 282 -5.31 -27.51 -19.61
CA GLU A 282 -6.25 -26.97 -20.61
C GLU A 282 -5.55 -26.14 -21.71
N GLY A 283 -5.13 -26.81 -22.78
CA GLY A 283 -5.05 -26.25 -24.14
C GLY A 283 -3.80 -25.40 -24.50
N PRO A 284 -3.74 -24.93 -25.77
CA PRO A 284 -2.57 -24.25 -26.36
C PRO A 284 -2.18 -22.92 -25.67
N ASP A 285 -3.06 -22.31 -24.87
CA ASP A 285 -2.78 -21.09 -24.12
C ASP A 285 -1.83 -21.31 -22.91
N GLU A 286 -1.75 -22.54 -22.36
CA GLU A 286 -0.83 -22.89 -21.26
C GLU A 286 0.62 -22.99 -21.73
N ALA A 287 0.83 -23.70 -22.84
CA ALA A 287 2.13 -23.76 -23.47
C ALA A 287 2.60 -22.36 -23.91
N ALA A 288 1.72 -21.57 -24.54
CA ALA A 288 2.05 -20.22 -25.00
C ALA A 288 2.36 -19.23 -23.87
N HIS A 289 1.80 -19.41 -22.67
CA HIS A 289 2.13 -18.58 -21.51
C HIS A 289 3.45 -19.03 -20.87
N LEU A 290 3.66 -20.34 -20.68
CA LEU A 290 4.91 -20.89 -20.15
C LEU A 290 6.11 -20.56 -21.06
N ASP A 291 5.93 -20.57 -22.38
CA ASP A 291 6.96 -20.21 -23.36
C ASP A 291 7.40 -18.73 -23.27
N ARG A 292 6.61 -17.86 -22.63
CA ARG A 292 6.94 -16.44 -22.40
C ARG A 292 7.59 -16.17 -21.05
N LEU A 293 7.59 -17.15 -20.15
CA LEU A 293 8.23 -17.05 -18.85
C LEU A 293 9.72 -17.39 -18.96
N SER A 294 10.52 -16.90 -18.01
CA SER A 294 11.89 -17.42 -17.88
C SER A 294 11.83 -18.90 -17.47
N PRO A 295 12.86 -19.71 -17.79
CA PRO A 295 12.89 -21.12 -17.42
C PRO A 295 12.62 -21.37 -15.92
N GLU A 296 13.13 -20.49 -15.06
CA GLU A 296 12.97 -20.55 -13.60
C GLU A 296 11.50 -20.29 -13.18
N LEU A 297 10.84 -19.33 -13.84
CA LEU A 297 9.44 -18.99 -13.56
C LEU A 297 8.47 -20.07 -14.07
N ALA A 298 8.74 -20.63 -15.25
CA ALA A 298 7.99 -21.77 -15.76
C ALA A 298 8.17 -22.99 -14.83
N ALA A 299 9.42 -23.28 -14.43
CA ALA A 299 9.70 -24.35 -13.47
C ALA A 299 9.01 -24.12 -12.12
N ALA A 300 8.94 -22.89 -11.63
CA ALA A 300 8.25 -22.56 -10.38
C ALA A 300 6.76 -22.94 -10.39
N LEU A 301 6.08 -22.85 -11.53
CA LEU A 301 4.66 -23.22 -11.66
C LEU A 301 4.43 -24.73 -11.87
N ILE A 302 5.38 -25.38 -12.55
CA ILE A 302 5.26 -26.79 -12.95
C ILE A 302 5.67 -27.71 -11.79
N GLU A 303 6.82 -27.42 -11.17
CA GLU A 303 7.42 -28.27 -10.15
C GLU A 303 6.54 -28.31 -8.89
N PRO A 304 6.33 -29.50 -8.30
CA PRO A 304 5.58 -29.61 -7.05
C PRO A 304 6.28 -28.80 -5.95
N GLY A 305 5.50 -28.02 -5.20
CA GLY A 305 6.01 -27.31 -4.03
C GLY A 305 6.43 -28.30 -2.95
N ILE A 306 7.69 -28.25 -2.53
CA ILE A 306 8.17 -28.99 -1.36
C ILE A 306 7.55 -28.33 -0.12
N ASN A 307 6.76 -29.10 0.63
CA ASN A 307 6.14 -28.63 1.86
C ASN A 307 6.90 -29.27 3.03
N PRO A 308 7.72 -28.51 3.79
CA PRO A 308 8.61 -29.07 4.81
C PRO A 308 7.88 -29.71 6.01
N ILE A 309 6.55 -29.66 6.06
CA ILE A 309 5.72 -30.28 7.12
C ILE A 309 5.24 -31.70 6.70
N ARG A 310 5.67 -32.22 5.54
CA ARG A 310 5.24 -33.52 5.01
C ARG A 310 6.38 -34.52 4.72
N GLU A 311 7.50 -34.39 5.43
CA GLU A 311 8.45 -35.48 5.65
C GLU A 311 8.51 -35.84 7.12
#